data_AF-A0A1W2BQ33-F1
#
_entry.id   AF-A0A1W2BQ33-F1
#
_cell.length_a   1.000
_cell.length_b   1.000
_cell.length_c   1.000
_cell.angle_alpha   90.00
_cell.angle_beta   90.00
_cell.angle_gamma   90.00
#
_symmetry.space_group_name_H-M   'P 1'
#
loop_
_entity.id
_entity.type
_entity.pdbx_description
1 polymer ?
#
loop_
_entity_poly.entity_id
_entity_poly.type
_entity_poly.pdbx_seq_one_letter_code
_entity_poly.pdbx_strand_id
1 'polypeptide(L)'
;MKRILLKVLTGVIFMAFLLFCHTASVDAARYTKTLNENIRISPPGVIVSTWSNIPKFKKGTVVILNEYGEVLEGILAETISLPYETGTSQDSIRSASYTPVPFYVYTNTVKEPTNRDLPFKGGTKVTFNDKGEVIKGIISGSNKSIDLNQANHILVSDGEISFHKNGMLATCTLSSDSYLRPVGWLQILTENYTDNSACPGFVEFKAGKAIVLNEKGEVVNGTLNKDTKLLTVPSVLRPDSSGIKVYEAGTTVEFDDKGIVVKASKSSTSAVN
;
A
#
# COMPACT_ATOMS: atom_id res chain seq x y z
N MET A 1 -31.62 -42.26 33.94
CA MET A 1 -30.27 -42.25 33.31
C MET A 1 -30.29 -42.10 31.79
N LYS A 2 -31.04 -42.89 31.00
CA LYS A 2 -31.04 -42.81 29.52
C LYS A 2 -31.38 -41.43 28.91
N ARG A 3 -32.32 -40.67 29.48
CA ARG A 3 -32.70 -39.32 28.97
C ARG A 3 -31.64 -38.24 29.21
N ILE A 4 -30.84 -38.36 30.26
CA ILE A 4 -29.77 -37.39 30.58
C ILE A 4 -28.57 -37.67 29.66
N LEU A 5 -28.24 -38.95 29.46
CA LEU A 5 -27.17 -39.37 28.55
C LEU A 5 -27.44 -38.93 27.10
N LEU A 6 -28.70 -39.03 26.65
CA LEU A 6 -29.10 -38.58 25.30
C LEU A 6 -28.90 -37.07 25.13
N LYS A 7 -29.33 -36.25 26.10
CA LYS A 7 -29.18 -34.79 26.06
C LYS A 7 -27.72 -34.34 26.08
N VAL A 8 -26.87 -35.01 26.85
CA VAL A 8 -25.43 -34.76 26.88
C VAL A 8 -24.80 -35.11 25.53
N LEU A 9 -25.17 -36.25 24.93
CA LEU A 9 -24.67 -36.67 23.63
C LEU A 9 -25.10 -35.71 22.50
N THR A 10 -26.35 -35.22 22.51
CA THR A 10 -26.82 -34.23 21.52
C THR A 10 -26.09 -32.89 21.67
N GLY A 11 -25.82 -32.46 22.91
CA GLY A 11 -25.07 -31.24 23.18
C GLY A 11 -23.62 -31.32 22.70
N VAL A 12 -22.94 -32.45 22.91
CA VAL A 12 -21.56 -32.67 22.45
C VAL A 12 -21.46 -32.70 20.92
N ILE A 13 -22.43 -33.32 20.24
CA ILE A 13 -22.47 -33.34 18.76
C ILE A 13 -22.71 -31.94 18.19
N PHE A 14 -23.59 -31.15 18.81
CA PHE A 14 -23.87 -29.77 18.39
C PHE A 14 -22.67 -28.85 18.63
N MET A 15 -21.95 -29.03 19.75
CA MET A 15 -20.73 -28.27 20.05
C MET A 15 -19.57 -28.65 19.11
N ALA A 16 -19.43 -29.93 18.77
CA ALA A 16 -18.49 -30.37 17.74
C ALA A 16 -18.83 -29.78 16.37
N PHE A 17 -20.11 -29.74 15.98
CA PHE A 17 -20.54 -29.12 14.72
C PHE A 17 -20.19 -27.61 14.67
N LEU A 18 -20.35 -26.89 15.79
CA LEU A 18 -19.97 -25.47 15.88
C LEU A 18 -18.44 -25.26 15.87
N LEU A 19 -17.66 -26.18 16.45
CA LEU A 19 -16.19 -26.13 16.44
C LEU A 19 -15.58 -26.50 15.07
N PHE A 20 -16.23 -27.36 14.28
CA PHE A 20 -15.79 -27.74 12.93
C PHE A 20 -16.35 -26.84 11.82
N CYS A 21 -17.35 -25.98 12.10
CA CYS A 21 -17.87 -24.99 11.16
C CYS A 21 -17.19 -23.62 11.26
N HIS A 22 -16.17 -23.45 12.09
CA HIS A 22 -15.32 -22.26 12.06
C HIS A 22 -14.00 -22.58 11.34
N THR A 23 -13.70 -21.76 10.33
CA THR A 23 -12.53 -21.80 9.42
C THR A 23 -12.67 -22.60 8.12
N ALA A 24 -13.84 -22.59 7.50
CA ALA A 24 -13.80 -22.36 6.05
C ALA A 24 -13.44 -20.89 5.87
N SER A 25 -12.15 -20.58 5.77
CA SER A 25 -11.75 -19.41 5.00
C SER A 25 -12.37 -19.64 3.62
N VAL A 26 -13.48 -18.96 3.35
CA VAL A 26 -14.07 -18.93 2.02
C VAL A 26 -13.05 -18.20 1.18
N ASP A 27 -12.11 -18.96 0.61
CA ASP A 27 -11.36 -18.51 -0.55
C ASP A 27 -12.42 -18.37 -1.64
N ALA A 28 -13.07 -17.20 -1.67
CA ALA A 28 -14.09 -16.88 -2.66
C ALA A 28 -13.46 -17.15 -4.03
N ALA A 29 -14.04 -18.11 -4.75
CA ALA A 29 -13.47 -18.60 -5.98
C ALA A 29 -13.25 -17.41 -6.92
N ARG A 30 -12.00 -17.23 -7.33
CA ARG A 30 -11.62 -16.19 -8.29
C ARG A 30 -11.92 -16.71 -9.68
N TYR A 31 -12.73 -15.98 -10.42
CA TYR A 31 -13.07 -16.35 -11.79
C TYR A 31 -12.41 -15.39 -12.76
N THR A 32 -11.86 -15.91 -13.85
CA THR A 32 -11.27 -15.11 -14.92
C THR A 32 -12.25 -14.94 -16.07
N LYS A 33 -12.43 -13.72 -16.57
CA LYS A 33 -13.26 -13.43 -17.75
C LYS A 33 -12.48 -12.66 -18.79
N THR A 34 -12.41 -13.19 -20.02
CA THR A 34 -11.89 -12.43 -21.17
C THR A 34 -12.98 -11.49 -21.69
N LEU A 35 -12.63 -10.22 -21.88
CA LEU A 35 -13.58 -9.19 -22.29
C LEU A 35 -13.70 -9.12 -23.82
N ASN A 36 -14.91 -9.24 -24.35
CA ASN A 36 -15.22 -9.10 -25.78
C ASN A 36 -15.43 -7.63 -26.20
N GLU A 37 -15.65 -6.74 -25.25
CA GLU A 37 -15.79 -5.30 -25.41
C GLU A 37 -15.22 -4.53 -24.23
N ASN A 38 -15.12 -3.20 -24.34
CA ASN A 38 -14.77 -2.38 -23.19
C ASN A 38 -15.96 -2.32 -22.24
N ILE A 39 -15.83 -2.83 -21.03
CA ILE A 39 -16.95 -2.96 -20.08
C ILE A 39 -16.65 -2.24 -18.77
N ARG A 40 -17.66 -1.56 -18.19
CA ARG A 40 -17.57 -1.03 -16.82
C ARG A 40 -17.92 -2.13 -15.82
N ILE A 41 -17.07 -2.35 -14.84
CA ILE A 41 -17.27 -3.36 -13.79
C ILE A 41 -16.97 -2.70 -12.45
N SER A 42 -17.88 -2.80 -11.49
CA SER A 42 -17.68 -2.26 -10.15
C SER A 42 -16.61 -3.05 -9.38
N PRO A 43 -15.70 -2.37 -8.67
CA PRO A 43 -14.85 -3.04 -7.70
C PRO A 43 -15.66 -3.38 -6.44
N PRO A 44 -15.14 -4.26 -5.56
CA PRO A 44 -15.80 -4.64 -4.31
C PRO A 44 -16.11 -3.46 -3.39
N GLY A 45 -17.05 -3.64 -2.46
CA GLY A 45 -17.26 -2.67 -1.36
C GLY A 45 -17.89 -1.32 -1.77
N VAL A 46 -18.15 -1.09 -3.06
CA VAL A 46 -18.77 0.13 -3.56
C VAL A 46 -20.29 0.10 -3.37
N ILE A 47 -20.79 0.90 -2.43
CA ILE A 47 -22.23 0.98 -2.10
C ILE A 47 -22.96 2.00 -2.98
N VAL A 48 -22.28 3.07 -3.39
CA VAL A 48 -22.81 4.10 -4.29
C VAL A 48 -21.81 4.31 -5.42
N SER A 49 -22.25 4.08 -6.66
CA SER A 49 -21.44 4.35 -7.85
C SER A 49 -22.19 5.25 -8.82
N THR A 50 -21.54 6.32 -9.26
CA THR A 50 -21.94 7.04 -10.46
C THR A 50 -21.29 6.38 -11.67
N TRP A 51 -21.89 6.52 -12.85
CA TRP A 51 -21.36 5.91 -14.08
C TRP A 51 -19.92 6.33 -14.39
N SER A 52 -19.52 7.53 -13.97
CA SER A 52 -18.15 8.05 -14.11
C SER A 52 -17.13 7.38 -13.19
N ASN A 53 -17.58 6.80 -12.07
CA ASN A 53 -16.70 6.26 -11.02
C ASN A 53 -16.52 4.74 -11.13
N ILE A 54 -17.29 4.07 -12.01
CA ILE A 54 -17.10 2.65 -12.29
C ILE A 54 -15.98 2.50 -13.32
N PRO A 55 -14.85 1.85 -13.00
CA PRO A 55 -13.74 1.68 -13.93
C PRO A 55 -14.17 0.88 -15.16
N LYS A 56 -13.71 1.32 -16.33
CA LYS A 56 -13.88 0.62 -17.61
C LYS A 56 -12.65 -0.23 -17.89
N PHE A 57 -12.85 -1.50 -18.23
CA PHE A 57 -11.79 -2.46 -18.53
C PHE A 57 -11.70 -2.73 -20.02
N LYS A 58 -10.48 -2.99 -20.48
CA LYS A 58 -10.11 -3.02 -21.90
C LYS A 58 -10.55 -4.33 -22.58
N LYS A 59 -11.20 -4.20 -23.74
CA LYS A 59 -11.50 -5.29 -24.67
C LYS A 59 -10.24 -6.12 -24.96
N GLY A 60 -10.42 -7.43 -25.06
CA GLY A 60 -9.35 -8.39 -25.35
C GLY A 60 -8.42 -8.67 -24.18
N THR A 61 -8.74 -8.16 -22.98
CA THR A 61 -7.97 -8.42 -21.75
C THR A 61 -8.77 -9.30 -20.79
N VAL A 62 -8.06 -9.92 -19.84
CA VAL A 62 -8.67 -10.73 -18.79
C VAL A 62 -8.89 -9.86 -17.56
N VAL A 63 -10.08 -9.99 -16.95
CA VAL A 63 -10.37 -9.51 -15.60
C VAL A 63 -10.45 -10.68 -14.63
N ILE A 64 -10.01 -10.46 -13.39
CA ILE A 64 -10.22 -11.36 -12.27
C ILE A 64 -11.39 -10.82 -11.46
N LEU A 65 -12.40 -11.66 -11.24
CA LEU A 65 -13.64 -11.32 -10.54
C LEU A 65 -13.77 -12.12 -9.25
N ASN A 66 -14.48 -11.57 -8.27
CA ASN A 66 -14.98 -12.33 -7.13
C ASN A 66 -16.30 -13.07 -7.49
N GLU A 67 -16.87 -13.76 -6.51
CA GLU A 67 -18.12 -14.53 -6.68
C GLU A 67 -19.35 -13.67 -7.02
N TYR A 68 -19.31 -12.38 -6.75
CA TYR A 68 -20.37 -11.41 -7.05
C TYR A 68 -20.21 -10.75 -8.43
N GLY A 69 -19.15 -11.09 -9.17
CA GLY A 69 -18.83 -10.48 -10.45
C GLY A 69 -18.18 -9.09 -10.34
N GLU A 70 -17.72 -8.70 -9.16
CA GLU A 70 -16.97 -7.47 -8.93
C GLU A 70 -15.50 -7.68 -9.28
N VAL A 71 -14.85 -6.63 -9.77
CA VAL A 71 -13.48 -6.72 -10.30
C VAL A 71 -12.41 -6.60 -9.21
N LEU A 72 -11.56 -7.63 -9.13
CA LEU A 72 -10.38 -7.65 -8.26
C LEU A 72 -9.12 -7.18 -9.00
N GLU A 73 -9.03 -7.48 -10.30
CA GLU A 73 -7.90 -7.10 -11.15
C GLU A 73 -8.33 -6.95 -12.61
N GLY A 74 -7.74 -6.01 -13.33
CA GLY A 74 -7.94 -5.88 -14.78
C GLY A 74 -7.09 -4.79 -15.41
N ILE A 75 -7.10 -4.72 -16.76
CA ILE A 75 -6.47 -3.63 -17.50
C ILE A 75 -7.50 -2.54 -17.78
N LEU A 76 -7.23 -1.31 -17.30
CA LEU A 76 -8.10 -0.16 -17.54
C LEU A 76 -8.17 0.18 -19.03
N ALA A 77 -9.34 0.56 -19.52
CA ALA A 77 -9.54 1.04 -20.89
C ALA A 77 -9.20 2.55 -21.03
N GLU A 78 -9.37 3.31 -19.95
CA GLU A 78 -9.20 4.76 -19.91
C GLU A 78 -8.53 5.17 -18.59
N THR A 79 -7.88 6.34 -18.57
CA THR A 79 -7.36 6.91 -17.32
C THR A 79 -8.53 7.37 -16.47
N ILE A 80 -8.54 6.99 -15.19
CA ILE A 80 -9.63 7.28 -14.26
C ILE A 80 -9.07 7.55 -12.86
N SER A 81 -9.68 8.51 -12.16
CA SER A 81 -9.41 8.74 -10.74
C SER A 81 -10.14 7.70 -9.91
N LEU A 82 -9.39 6.91 -9.13
CA LEU A 82 -9.94 5.88 -8.25
C LEU A 82 -9.40 6.05 -6.84
N PRO A 83 -10.18 5.68 -5.80
CA PRO A 83 -9.70 5.66 -4.44
C PRO A 83 -8.55 4.65 -4.29
N TYR A 84 -7.60 4.95 -3.41
CA TYR A 84 -6.50 4.04 -3.06
C TYR A 84 -6.57 3.60 -1.59
N GLU A 85 -5.89 2.50 -1.26
CA GLU A 85 -5.92 1.86 0.05
C GLU A 85 -5.66 2.85 1.20
N THR A 86 -6.61 2.93 2.12
CA THR A 86 -6.54 3.86 3.27
C THR A 86 -6.15 3.18 4.58
N GLY A 87 -6.15 1.84 4.63
CA GLY A 87 -5.91 1.08 5.86
C GLY A 87 -7.03 1.12 6.89
N THR A 88 -8.10 1.86 6.60
CA THR A 88 -9.26 1.91 7.49
C THR A 88 -10.07 0.62 7.30
N SER A 89 -10.52 0.02 8.42
CA SER A 89 -11.53 -1.03 8.36
C SER A 89 -12.82 -0.42 7.85
N GLN A 90 -13.57 -1.17 7.04
CA GLN A 90 -14.90 -0.78 6.60
C GLN A 90 -15.93 -0.96 7.72
N ASP A 91 -15.58 -0.58 8.96
CA ASP A 91 -16.49 -0.68 10.09
C ASP A 91 -17.56 0.42 9.96
N SER A 92 -18.82 -0.04 9.82
CA SER A 92 -20.09 0.68 10.04
C SER A 92 -20.85 1.35 8.87
N ILE A 93 -20.74 0.91 7.61
CA ILE A 93 -21.77 1.26 6.58
C ILE A 93 -22.83 0.15 6.38
N ARG A 94 -22.71 -0.99 7.07
CA ARG A 94 -23.82 -1.95 7.23
C ARG A 94 -24.77 -1.58 8.38
N SER A 95 -25.04 -0.29 8.59
CA SER A 95 -26.25 0.09 9.31
C SER A 95 -27.39 0.11 8.30
N ALA A 96 -28.10 -1.01 8.17
CA ALA A 96 -29.46 -0.98 7.67
C ALA A 96 -30.27 -0.13 8.65
N SER A 97 -30.45 1.15 8.32
CA SER A 97 -31.30 2.06 9.07
C SER A 97 -32.75 1.61 8.93
N TYR A 98 -33.18 0.68 9.78
CA TYR A 98 -34.59 0.51 10.10
C TYR A 98 -34.79 0.86 11.56
N THR A 99 -35.06 2.13 11.83
CA THR A 99 -35.55 2.60 13.12
C THR A 99 -36.84 3.38 12.91
N PRO A 100 -37.99 2.86 13.34
CA PRO A 100 -39.11 3.71 13.70
C PRO A 100 -38.72 4.53 14.94
N VAL A 101 -38.99 5.84 14.89
CA VAL A 101 -38.85 6.92 15.90
C VAL A 101 -39.01 6.52 17.39
N PRO A 102 -38.48 7.30 18.38
CA PRO A 102 -38.12 8.72 18.32
C PRO A 102 -36.67 9.10 18.68
N PHE A 103 -36.34 10.32 18.26
CA PHE A 103 -35.03 10.94 18.10
C PHE A 103 -34.20 11.06 19.39
N TYR A 104 -33.01 10.45 19.37
CA TYR A 104 -31.82 10.98 20.03
C TYR A 104 -30.81 11.32 18.93
N VAL A 105 -30.55 12.62 18.72
CA VAL A 105 -29.51 13.06 17.78
C VAL A 105 -28.16 12.87 18.46
N TYR A 106 -27.61 11.66 18.39
CA TYR A 106 -26.19 11.47 18.56
C TYR A 106 -25.52 11.97 17.28
N THR A 107 -24.97 13.19 17.29
CA THR A 107 -24.02 13.60 16.26
C THR A 107 -22.71 12.85 16.53
N ASN A 108 -22.65 11.57 16.14
CA ASN A 108 -21.37 11.00 15.78
C ASN A 108 -20.86 11.88 14.64
N THR A 109 -19.79 12.61 14.89
CA THR A 109 -19.02 13.23 13.81
C THR A 109 -18.43 12.07 13.02
N VAL A 110 -19.23 11.55 12.08
CA VAL A 110 -18.75 10.67 11.04
C VAL A 110 -17.72 11.51 10.32
N LYS A 111 -16.44 11.24 10.59
CA LYS A 111 -15.36 11.84 9.82
C LYS A 111 -15.60 11.36 8.41
N GLU A 112 -16.08 12.27 7.56
CA GLU A 112 -16.30 12.00 6.14
C GLU A 112 -15.06 11.26 5.61
N PRO A 113 -15.23 10.09 4.98
CA PRO A 113 -14.12 9.40 4.36
C PRO A 113 -13.46 10.40 3.42
N THR A 114 -12.20 10.72 3.70
CA THR A 114 -11.43 11.59 2.82
C THR A 114 -11.16 10.75 1.58
N ASN A 115 -11.97 10.95 0.52
CA ASN A 115 -11.75 10.27 -0.75
C ASN A 115 -10.40 10.73 -1.31
N ARG A 116 -9.41 9.86 -1.14
CA ARG A 116 -8.07 10.07 -1.65
C ARG A 116 -8.00 9.34 -2.99
N ASP A 117 -8.11 10.11 -4.07
CA ASP A 117 -8.13 9.55 -5.41
C ASP A 117 -6.80 9.76 -6.12
N LEU A 118 -6.40 8.79 -6.94
CA LEU A 118 -5.27 8.91 -7.85
C LEU A 118 -5.67 8.61 -9.29
N PRO A 119 -5.09 9.31 -10.28
CA PRO A 119 -5.39 9.10 -11.70
C PRO A 119 -4.65 7.86 -12.24
N PHE A 120 -5.27 6.70 -12.13
CA PHE A 120 -4.73 5.44 -12.65
C PHE A 120 -4.79 5.41 -14.17
N LYS A 121 -3.66 5.08 -14.79
CA LYS A 121 -3.40 5.21 -16.23
C LYS A 121 -4.16 4.16 -17.03
N GLY A 122 -4.90 4.61 -18.05
CA GLY A 122 -5.52 3.74 -19.03
C GLY A 122 -4.50 2.85 -19.75
N GLY A 123 -4.91 1.64 -20.10
CA GLY A 123 -4.07 0.63 -20.73
C GLY A 123 -3.14 -0.11 -19.76
N THR A 124 -3.22 0.15 -18.45
CA THR A 124 -2.39 -0.50 -17.43
C THR A 124 -3.22 -1.35 -16.47
N LYS A 125 -2.57 -2.30 -15.80
CA LYS A 125 -3.19 -3.17 -14.81
C LYS A 125 -3.46 -2.39 -13.51
N VAL A 126 -4.61 -2.66 -12.91
CA VAL A 126 -5.00 -2.20 -11.58
C VAL A 126 -5.47 -3.39 -10.74
N THR A 127 -5.18 -3.37 -9.44
CA THR A 127 -5.61 -4.38 -8.46
C THR A 127 -6.33 -3.68 -7.30
N PHE A 128 -7.48 -4.23 -6.90
CA PHE A 128 -8.34 -3.70 -5.83
C PHE A 128 -8.29 -4.56 -4.57
N ASN A 129 -8.53 -3.95 -3.42
CA ASN A 129 -8.89 -4.66 -2.19
C ASN A 129 -10.41 -4.99 -2.15
N ASP A 130 -10.86 -5.58 -1.06
CA ASP A 130 -12.25 -5.91 -0.76
C ASP A 130 -13.15 -4.69 -0.48
N LYS A 131 -12.56 -3.51 -0.34
CA LYS A 131 -13.22 -2.21 -0.17
C LYS A 131 -13.36 -1.42 -1.48
N GLY A 132 -12.79 -1.95 -2.57
CA GLY A 132 -12.79 -1.30 -3.87
C GLY A 132 -11.77 -0.17 -4.01
N GLU A 133 -10.82 -0.09 -3.08
CA GLU A 133 -9.68 0.80 -3.15
C GLU A 133 -8.54 0.12 -3.91
N VAL A 134 -7.79 0.91 -4.69
CA VAL A 134 -6.64 0.40 -5.43
C VAL A 134 -5.46 0.14 -4.49
N ILE A 135 -4.93 -1.09 -4.53
CA ILE A 135 -3.73 -1.49 -3.79
C ILE A 135 -2.47 -1.49 -4.65
N LYS A 136 -2.63 -1.56 -5.98
CA LYS A 136 -1.53 -1.55 -6.95
C LYS A 136 -2.00 -1.07 -8.32
N GLY A 137 -1.21 -0.23 -8.98
CA GLY A 137 -1.46 0.20 -10.35
C GLY A 137 -0.37 1.12 -10.90
N ILE A 138 -0.61 1.68 -12.08
CA ILE A 138 0.23 2.76 -12.66
C ILE A 138 -0.55 4.06 -12.60
N ILE A 139 0.02 5.11 -12.03
CA ILE A 139 -0.58 6.45 -12.02
C ILE A 139 -0.02 7.33 -13.12
N SER A 140 -0.75 8.40 -13.44
CA SER A 140 -0.39 9.39 -14.46
C SER A 140 -0.27 10.80 -13.88
N GLY A 141 0.64 11.59 -14.44
CA GLY A 141 0.93 12.95 -13.99
C GLY A 141 1.93 12.99 -12.84
N SER A 142 2.38 14.20 -12.51
CA SER A 142 3.41 14.46 -11.51
C SER A 142 2.88 15.23 -10.30
N ASN A 143 3.72 15.32 -9.27
CA ASN A 143 3.47 16.08 -8.03
C ASN A 143 2.16 15.70 -7.33
N LYS A 144 1.78 14.41 -7.36
CA LYS A 144 0.63 13.93 -6.59
C LYS A 144 1.05 13.83 -5.13
N SER A 145 0.34 14.52 -4.26
CA SER A 145 0.60 14.50 -2.82
C SER A 145 -0.05 13.28 -2.19
N ILE A 146 0.74 12.48 -1.49
CA ILE A 146 0.25 11.35 -0.70
C ILE A 146 0.64 11.60 0.76
N ASP A 147 -0.34 11.68 1.64
CA ASP A 147 -0.08 11.85 3.06
C ASP A 147 0.51 10.56 3.65
N LEU A 148 1.69 10.66 4.26
CA LEU A 148 2.30 9.59 5.04
C LEU A 148 1.77 9.59 6.48
N ASN A 149 1.43 10.76 7.01
CA ASN A 149 0.78 10.94 8.32
C ASN A 149 0.13 12.34 8.39
N GLN A 150 -0.39 12.72 9.56
CA GLN A 150 -1.08 14.01 9.76
C GLN A 150 -0.24 15.24 9.41
N ALA A 151 1.08 15.16 9.51
CA ALA A 151 1.99 16.29 9.33
C ALA A 151 2.84 16.20 8.06
N ASN A 152 2.89 15.05 7.39
CA ASN A 152 3.85 14.78 6.35
C ASN A 152 3.19 14.16 5.12
N HIS A 153 3.64 14.61 3.95
CA HIS A 153 3.27 14.07 2.66
C HIS A 153 4.52 13.82 1.80
N ILE A 154 4.35 13.01 0.76
CA ILE A 154 5.35 12.76 -0.28
C ILE A 154 4.77 13.13 -1.63
N LEU A 155 5.61 13.72 -2.50
CA LEU A 155 5.22 14.03 -3.88
C LEU A 155 5.64 12.87 -4.79
N VAL A 156 4.66 12.25 -5.44
CA VAL A 156 4.88 11.15 -6.36
C VAL A 156 4.66 11.56 -7.81
N SER A 157 5.42 10.93 -8.70
CA SER A 157 5.35 11.10 -10.16
C SER A 157 4.65 9.92 -10.83
N ASP A 158 4.54 9.96 -12.15
CA ASP A 158 3.94 8.88 -12.92
C ASP A 158 4.78 7.61 -12.81
N GLY A 159 4.11 6.47 -12.78
CA GLY A 159 4.76 5.18 -12.59
C GLY A 159 3.97 4.23 -11.71
N GLU A 160 4.61 3.12 -11.37
CA GLU A 160 4.04 2.13 -10.47
C GLU A 160 3.85 2.71 -9.07
N ILE A 161 2.69 2.40 -8.50
CA ILE A 161 2.37 2.70 -7.12
C ILE A 161 1.73 1.47 -6.47
N SER A 162 2.06 1.24 -5.20
CA SER A 162 1.39 0.23 -4.40
C SER A 162 1.29 0.64 -2.93
N PHE A 163 0.38 0.00 -2.21
CA PHE A 163 0.07 0.31 -0.82
C PHE A 163 0.13 -0.94 0.04
N HIS A 164 0.53 -0.76 1.29
CA HIS A 164 0.39 -1.75 2.36
C HIS A 164 -1.06 -1.81 2.82
N LYS A 165 -1.47 -2.93 3.43
CA LYS A 165 -2.84 -3.13 3.93
C LYS A 165 -3.28 -2.10 4.97
N ASN A 166 -2.34 -1.42 5.62
CA ASN A 166 -2.60 -0.36 6.59
C ASN A 166 -2.69 1.04 5.95
N GLY A 167 -2.78 1.13 4.62
CA GLY A 167 -2.87 2.41 3.90
C GLY A 167 -1.54 3.11 3.67
N MET A 168 -0.44 2.57 4.21
CA MET A 168 0.87 3.17 4.01
C MET A 168 1.33 2.96 2.56
N LEU A 169 1.90 3.99 1.97
CA LEU A 169 2.54 3.88 0.66
C LEU A 169 3.66 2.83 0.73
N ALA A 170 3.67 1.88 -0.20
CA ALA A 170 4.65 0.79 -0.23
C ALA A 170 5.70 1.02 -1.32
N THR A 171 5.27 1.39 -2.53
CA THR A 171 6.18 1.74 -3.63
C THR A 171 5.67 2.95 -4.39
N CYS A 172 6.57 3.82 -4.85
CA CYS A 172 6.26 4.91 -5.78
C CYS A 172 7.52 5.41 -6.49
N THR A 173 7.35 6.32 -7.45
CA THR A 173 8.44 7.12 -8.02
C THR A 173 8.39 8.54 -7.47
N LEU A 174 9.51 9.03 -6.90
CA LEU A 174 9.58 10.38 -6.32
C LEU A 174 9.44 11.47 -7.39
N SER A 175 8.62 12.48 -7.14
CA SER A 175 8.49 13.65 -8.03
C SER A 175 9.60 14.69 -7.83
N SER A 176 10.16 14.74 -6.62
CA SER A 176 11.24 15.66 -6.23
C SER A 176 12.23 14.96 -5.31
N ASP A 177 13.45 15.50 -5.23
CA ASP A 177 14.41 15.06 -4.23
C ASP A 177 13.77 15.25 -2.85
N SER A 178 13.80 14.20 -2.03
CA SER A 178 13.01 14.14 -0.81
C SER A 178 13.84 13.62 0.35
N TYR A 179 13.84 14.36 1.45
CA TYR A 179 14.38 13.90 2.71
C TYR A 179 13.39 12.93 3.36
N LEU A 180 13.79 11.68 3.51
CA LEU A 180 12.97 10.63 4.12
C LEU A 180 13.77 9.87 5.16
N ARG A 181 13.08 9.28 6.13
CA ARG A 181 13.71 8.44 7.15
C ARG A 181 13.85 7.01 6.63
N PRO A 182 15.06 6.46 6.52
CA PRO A 182 15.23 5.03 6.28
C PRO A 182 14.91 4.22 7.53
N VAL A 183 14.79 2.91 7.37
CA VAL A 183 14.77 1.99 8.51
C VAL A 183 16.00 2.23 9.38
N GLY A 184 15.84 2.20 10.71
CA GLY A 184 16.94 2.40 11.65
C GLY A 184 17.48 3.85 11.73
N TRP A 185 16.75 4.84 11.19
CA TRP A 185 17.16 6.26 11.18
C TRP A 185 17.64 6.84 12.52
N LEU A 186 17.16 6.32 13.64
CA LEU A 186 17.59 6.72 14.99
C LEU A 186 19.09 6.48 15.25
N GLN A 187 19.70 5.55 14.52
CA GLN A 187 21.11 5.22 14.67
C GLN A 187 22.04 6.11 13.82
N ILE A 188 21.48 6.90 12.90
CA ILE A 188 22.24 7.80 12.00
C ILE A 188 21.96 9.27 12.27
N LEU A 189 21.43 9.62 13.46
CA LEU A 189 20.96 10.97 13.79
C LEU A 189 22.00 12.05 13.50
N THR A 190 23.27 11.80 13.80
CA THR A 190 24.36 12.77 13.67
C THR A 190 25.22 12.58 12.43
N GLU A 191 25.09 11.46 11.73
CA GLU A 191 26.01 11.10 10.64
C GLU A 191 25.82 11.96 9.39
N ASN A 192 24.60 12.45 9.17
CA ASN A 192 24.24 13.23 7.97
C ASN A 192 23.98 14.71 8.27
N TYR A 193 24.51 15.23 9.39
CA TYR A 193 24.50 16.68 9.64
C TYR A 193 25.46 17.38 8.67
N THR A 194 25.00 18.51 8.14
CA THR A 194 25.83 19.42 7.35
C THR A 194 25.94 20.76 8.08
N ASP A 195 26.92 21.58 7.74
CA ASP A 195 27.12 22.90 8.36
C ASP A 195 25.88 23.82 8.22
N ASN A 196 25.03 23.58 7.22
CA ASN A 196 23.89 24.42 6.87
C ASN A 196 22.53 23.76 7.13
N SER A 197 22.48 22.51 7.60
CA SER A 197 21.22 21.80 7.86
C SER A 197 21.41 20.60 8.78
N ALA A 198 20.59 20.54 9.83
CA ALA A 198 20.45 19.39 10.72
C ALA A 198 19.06 18.76 10.51
N CYS A 199 19.00 17.74 9.66
CA CYS A 199 17.80 16.91 9.49
C CYS A 199 18.03 15.53 10.15
N PRO A 200 17.85 15.40 11.47
CA PRO A 200 18.20 14.18 12.21
C PRO A 200 17.51 12.94 11.65
N GLY A 201 18.35 11.99 11.23
CA GLY A 201 17.94 10.71 10.67
C GLY A 201 17.26 10.78 9.31
N PHE A 202 17.28 11.92 8.64
CA PHE A 202 16.81 12.02 7.26
C PHE A 202 17.95 11.75 6.28
N VAL A 203 17.58 11.10 5.18
CA VAL A 203 18.44 10.85 4.02
C VAL A 203 17.73 11.42 2.80
N GLU A 204 18.48 12.10 1.93
CA GLU A 204 17.93 12.67 0.70
C GLU A 204 17.91 11.62 -0.42
N PHE A 205 16.71 11.26 -0.88
CA PHE A 205 16.48 10.34 -1.98
C PHE A 205 16.15 11.09 -3.27
N LYS A 206 16.63 10.53 -4.39
CA LYS A 206 16.66 11.18 -5.69
C LYS A 206 15.30 11.15 -6.41
N ALA A 207 14.91 12.28 -6.99
CA ALA A 207 13.74 12.42 -7.87
C ALA A 207 13.80 11.48 -9.08
N GLY A 208 12.63 11.10 -9.61
CA GLY A 208 12.50 10.23 -10.77
C GLY A 208 13.00 8.80 -10.54
N LYS A 209 13.27 8.43 -9.29
CA LYS A 209 13.66 7.08 -8.89
C LYS A 209 12.57 6.45 -8.04
N ALA A 210 12.46 5.13 -8.18
CA ALA A 210 11.58 4.32 -7.35
C ALA A 210 12.09 4.34 -5.90
N ILE A 211 11.13 4.27 -4.98
CA ILE A 211 11.38 4.10 -3.55
C ILE A 211 10.46 3.02 -3.00
N VAL A 212 10.97 2.25 -2.04
CA VAL A 212 10.22 1.22 -1.33
C VAL A 212 10.19 1.57 0.15
N LEU A 213 9.00 1.55 0.72
CA LEU A 213 8.70 1.92 2.09
C LEU A 213 8.15 0.69 2.84
N ASN A 214 8.43 0.58 4.14
CA ASN A 214 7.78 -0.41 5.00
C ASN A 214 6.40 0.07 5.48
N GLU A 215 5.69 -0.76 6.26
CA GLU A 215 4.37 -0.43 6.81
C GLU A 215 4.37 0.80 7.74
N LYS A 216 5.54 1.27 8.21
CA LYS A 216 5.69 2.48 9.03
C LYS A 216 5.99 3.74 8.21
N GLY A 217 6.17 3.62 6.90
CA GLY A 217 6.56 4.71 6.03
C GLY A 217 8.07 5.03 6.07
N GLU A 218 8.89 4.07 6.51
CA GLU A 218 10.35 4.20 6.50
C GLU A 218 10.93 3.57 5.23
N VAL A 219 11.99 4.18 4.68
CA VAL A 219 12.60 3.73 3.43
C VAL A 219 13.39 2.44 3.64
N VAL A 220 13.04 1.40 2.90
CA VAL A 220 13.74 0.10 2.85
C VAL A 220 14.65 0.03 1.63
N ASN A 221 14.28 0.67 0.52
CA ASN A 221 15.09 0.74 -0.68
C ASN A 221 14.90 2.09 -1.38
N GLY A 222 16.00 2.70 -1.84
CA GLY A 222 15.94 3.96 -2.57
C GLY A 222 17.28 4.36 -3.17
N THR A 223 17.27 5.36 -4.05
CA THR A 223 18.48 5.91 -4.66
C THR A 223 18.89 7.21 -3.98
N LEU A 224 20.13 7.27 -3.50
CA LEU A 224 20.67 8.44 -2.80
C LEU A 224 20.84 9.63 -3.75
N ASN A 225 20.45 10.83 -3.32
CA ASN A 225 20.68 12.05 -4.10
C ASN A 225 22.11 12.59 -3.94
N LYS A 226 22.70 12.39 -2.76
CA LYS A 226 24.02 12.89 -2.37
C LYS A 226 24.86 11.78 -1.73
N ASP A 227 26.16 12.04 -1.62
CA ASP A 227 27.04 11.22 -0.81
C ASP A 227 26.51 11.19 0.63
N THR A 228 26.25 9.98 1.15
CA THR A 228 25.54 9.80 2.41
C THR A 228 26.30 8.83 3.31
N LYS A 229 26.46 9.16 4.59
CA LYS A 229 26.99 8.25 5.60
C LYS A 229 25.87 7.36 6.13
N LEU A 230 26.02 6.06 5.94
CA LEU A 230 25.04 5.06 6.36
C LEU A 230 25.70 3.89 7.07
N LEU A 231 24.92 3.20 7.91
CA LEU A 231 25.34 1.95 8.51
C LEU A 231 25.57 0.88 7.45
N THR A 232 26.56 0.04 7.68
CA THR A 232 27.00 -1.08 6.86
C THR A 232 27.47 -2.19 7.79
N VAL A 233 27.51 -3.40 7.27
CA VAL A 233 28.02 -4.55 8.02
C VAL A 233 29.46 -4.28 8.47
N PRO A 234 29.82 -4.53 9.74
CA PRO A 234 31.19 -4.38 10.20
C PRO A 234 32.13 -5.23 9.34
N SER A 235 33.23 -4.62 8.90
CA SER A 235 34.25 -5.36 8.18
C SER A 235 34.89 -6.39 9.10
N VAL A 236 35.11 -7.62 8.62
CA VAL A 236 35.86 -8.66 9.35
C VAL A 236 37.26 -8.16 9.75
N LEU A 237 37.80 -7.18 9.02
CA LEU A 237 39.11 -6.58 9.28
C LEU A 237 39.08 -5.43 10.30
N ARG A 238 37.89 -4.91 10.67
CA ARG A 238 37.69 -3.83 11.65
C ARG A 238 36.40 -4.06 12.45
N PRO A 239 36.39 -5.03 13.38
CA PRO A 239 35.23 -5.36 14.19
C PRO A 239 34.86 -4.27 15.22
N ASP A 240 35.72 -3.28 15.43
CA ASP A 240 35.61 -2.19 16.40
C ASP A 240 35.20 -0.83 15.77
N SER A 241 35.26 -0.68 14.45
CA SER A 241 34.73 0.50 13.78
C SER A 241 33.21 0.44 13.76
N SER A 242 32.55 1.51 14.23
CA SER A 242 31.16 1.77 13.86
C SER A 242 31.06 1.57 12.35
N GLY A 243 30.23 0.63 11.91
CA GLY A 243 30.13 0.23 10.51
C GLY A 243 29.50 1.34 9.68
N ILE A 244 30.07 2.54 9.63
CA ILE A 244 29.57 3.66 8.86
C ILE A 244 30.43 3.79 7.63
N LYS A 245 29.78 3.83 6.47
CA LYS A 245 30.40 3.99 5.17
C LYS A 245 29.74 5.15 4.42
N VAL A 246 30.54 5.92 3.70
CA VAL A 246 30.01 6.88 2.72
C VAL A 246 29.60 6.11 1.46
N TYR A 247 28.33 6.24 1.08
CA TYR A 247 27.81 5.77 -0.20
C TYR A 247 27.66 6.96 -1.13
N GLU A 248 28.20 6.82 -2.34
CA GLU A 248 28.19 7.91 -3.33
C GLU A 248 26.77 8.22 -3.83
N ALA A 249 26.56 9.47 -4.23
CA ALA A 249 25.35 9.92 -4.91
C ALA A 249 24.99 9.00 -6.10
N GLY A 250 23.70 8.74 -6.27
CA GLY A 250 23.17 7.85 -7.30
C GLY A 250 23.30 6.35 -6.97
N THR A 251 23.84 5.99 -5.81
CA THR A 251 23.82 4.60 -5.34
C THR A 251 22.40 4.23 -4.91
N THR A 252 21.88 3.11 -5.42
CA THR A 252 20.68 2.48 -4.88
C THR A 252 21.07 1.61 -3.69
N VAL A 253 20.44 1.84 -2.54
CA VAL A 253 20.70 1.14 -1.28
C VAL A 253 19.47 0.36 -0.83
N GLU A 254 19.70 -0.79 -0.19
CA GLU A 254 18.68 -1.60 0.48
C GLU A 254 19.08 -1.77 1.96
N PHE A 255 18.15 -1.51 2.87
CA PHE A 255 18.34 -1.58 4.32
C PHE A 255 17.72 -2.86 4.88
N ASP A 256 18.36 -3.44 5.91
CA ASP A 256 17.72 -4.43 6.77
C ASP A 256 16.81 -3.79 7.83
N ASP A 257 16.26 -4.61 8.72
CA ASP A 257 15.38 -4.20 9.81
C ASP A 257 16.06 -3.32 10.88
N LYS A 258 17.39 -3.28 10.90
CA LYS A 258 18.21 -2.46 11.79
C LYS A 258 18.76 -1.21 11.11
N GLY A 259 18.46 -0.99 9.83
CA GLY A 259 18.96 0.15 9.07
C GLY A 259 20.39 -0.01 8.55
N ILE A 260 20.91 -1.23 8.52
CA ILE A 260 22.20 -1.55 7.91
C ILE A 260 21.99 -1.70 6.41
N VAL A 261 22.84 -1.05 5.61
CA VAL A 261 22.85 -1.24 4.16
C VAL A 261 23.39 -2.64 3.85
N VAL A 262 22.51 -3.51 3.35
CA VAL A 262 22.80 -4.91 2.98
C VAL A 262 23.06 -5.09 1.49
N LYS A 263 22.56 -4.17 0.65
CA LYS A 263 22.89 -4.11 -0.78
C LYS A 263 23.10 -2.67 -1.21
N ALA A 264 24.09 -2.46 -2.07
CA ALA A 264 24.36 -1.18 -2.69
C ALA A 264 24.82 -1.40 -4.14
N SER A 265 24.17 -0.71 -5.08
CA SER A 265 24.51 -0.80 -6.50
C SER A 265 24.47 0.58 -7.14
N LYS A 266 25.49 0.90 -7.92
CA LYS A 266 25.54 2.10 -8.75
C LYS A 266 25.26 1.69 -10.19
N SER A 267 24.28 2.30 -10.85
CA SER A 267 24.08 2.06 -12.27
C SER A 267 25.32 2.55 -13.03
N SER A 268 26.07 1.64 -13.65
CA SER A 268 27.15 2.02 -14.57
C SER A 268 26.52 2.73 -15.76
N THR A 269 26.67 4.05 -15.82
CA THR A 269 26.38 4.80 -17.04
C THR A 269 27.37 4.30 -18.08
N SER A 270 26.90 3.47 -19.03
CA SER A 270 27.67 3.20 -20.24
C SER A 270 27.76 4.54 -20.97
N ALA A 271 28.94 5.15 -20.96
CA ALA A 271 29.22 6.28 -21.83
C ALA A 271 29.05 5.78 -23.27
N VAL A 272 28.02 6.26 -23.95
CA VAL A 272 27.95 6.16 -25.41
C VAL A 272 28.91 7.20 -25.93
N ASN A 273 29.99 6.73 -26.56
CA ASN A 273 30.98 7.55 -27.28
C ASN A 273 30.33 8.40 -28.37
#